data_AF-U6KLF2-F1
#
_entry.id   AF-U6KLF2-F1
#
_cell.length_a   1.000
_cell.length_b   1.000
_cell.length_c   1.000
_cell.angle_alpha   90.00
_cell.angle_beta   90.00
_cell.angle_gamma   90.00
#
_symmetry.space_group_name_H-M   'P 1'
#
loop_
_entity.id
_entity.type
_entity.pdbx_description
1 polymer ?
#
loop_
_entity_poly.entity_id
_entity_poly.type
_entity_poly.pdbx_seq_one_letter_code
_entity_poly.pdbx_strand_id
1 'polypeptide(L)'
;MLVLIIGAKLQLVCDAVNITLNKNSISGDSPGIPTGVRIGTPAMTTRGFGSKEFKQVASLIKEAIDICCEIQEQSGKKLNDFKKHVTPSHPRIASLKERVTALARSFPMPGRPGL
;
A
#
# COMPACT_ATOMS: atom_id res chain seq x y z
N MET A 1 4.75 -16.43 -13.57
CA MET A 1 5.32 -15.31 -14.36
C MET A 1 5.71 -14.21 -13.38
N LEU A 2 6.95 -13.72 -13.40
CA LEU A 2 7.42 -12.72 -12.43
C LEU A 2 6.93 -11.35 -12.91
N VAL A 3 5.78 -10.90 -12.39
CA VAL A 3 5.17 -9.62 -12.77
C VAL A 3 5.94 -8.49 -12.08
N LEU A 4 6.65 -7.67 -12.85
CA LEU A 4 7.41 -6.53 -12.33
C LEU A 4 6.44 -5.36 -12.00
N ILE A 5 6.33 -5.04 -10.72
CA ILE A 5 5.56 -3.89 -10.21
C ILE A 5 6.53 -2.76 -9.86
N ILE A 6 6.27 -1.56 -10.38
CA ILE A 6 7.03 -0.36 -10.01
C ILE A 6 6.46 0.29 -8.74
N GLY A 7 7.28 1.03 -8.01
CA GLY A 7 6.88 1.66 -6.74
C GLY A 7 5.69 2.61 -6.90
N ALA A 8 5.55 3.27 -8.05
CA ALA A 8 4.40 4.13 -8.33
C ALA A 8 3.06 3.38 -8.37
N LYS A 9 3.04 2.12 -8.82
CA LYS A 9 1.83 1.29 -8.88
C LYS A 9 1.46 0.78 -7.48
N LEU A 10 2.46 0.31 -6.73
CA LEU A 10 2.25 -0.13 -5.36
C LEU A 10 1.76 1.01 -4.47
N GLN A 11 2.42 2.17 -4.53
CA GLN A 11 1.98 3.35 -3.79
C GLN A 11 0.52 3.69 -4.11
N LEU A 12 0.12 3.68 -5.38
CA LEU A 12 -1.26 3.99 -5.78
C LEU A 12 -2.29 3.02 -5.17
N VAL A 13 -2.02 1.71 -5.18
CA VAL A 13 -2.93 0.72 -4.57
C VAL A 13 -2.95 0.85 -3.06
N CYS A 14 -1.79 1.04 -2.42
CA CYS A 14 -1.71 1.29 -0.99
C CYS A 14 -2.51 2.53 -0.57
N ASP A 15 -2.36 3.65 -1.30
CA ASP A 15 -3.11 4.88 -1.04
C ASP A 15 -4.62 4.64 -1.16
N ALA A 16 -5.07 3.84 -2.13
CA ALA A 16 -6.48 3.49 -2.31
C ALA A 16 -7.08 2.68 -1.13
N VAL A 17 -6.23 1.98 -0.36
CA VAL A 17 -6.62 1.17 0.80
C VAL A 17 -6.23 1.79 2.13
N ASN A 18 -5.93 3.09 2.17
CA ASN A 18 -5.53 3.84 3.37
C ASN A 18 -4.17 3.41 3.97
N ILE A 19 -3.27 2.84 3.17
CA ILE A 19 -1.86 2.62 3.54
C ILE A 19 -1.02 3.68 2.83
N THR A 20 -0.46 4.63 3.58
CA THR A 20 0.42 5.64 2.99
C THR A 20 1.88 5.20 3.07
N LEU A 21 2.53 5.12 1.91
CA LEU A 21 3.96 4.88 1.78
C LEU A 21 4.54 5.68 0.60
N ASN A 22 5.86 5.69 0.45
CA ASN A 22 6.52 6.49 -0.58
C ASN A 22 7.26 5.58 -1.57
N LYS A 23 6.97 5.72 -2.87
CA LYS A 23 7.83 5.15 -3.92
C LYS A 23 9.23 5.75 -3.81
N ASN A 24 10.24 4.91 -3.86
CA ASN A 24 11.63 5.31 -3.63
C ASN A 24 12.54 4.54 -4.57
N SER A 25 13.54 5.23 -5.14
CA SER A 25 14.51 4.57 -6.00
C SER A 25 15.35 3.56 -5.20
N ILE A 26 15.69 2.46 -5.84
CA ILE A 26 16.65 1.47 -5.35
C ILE A 26 17.85 1.39 -6.30
N SER A 27 18.92 0.71 -5.86
CA SER A 27 20.10 0.49 -6.71
C SER A 27 19.70 -0.25 -8.00
N GLY A 28 20.14 0.27 -9.15
CA GLY A 28 19.81 -0.26 -10.47
C GLY A 28 18.57 0.34 -11.13
N ASP A 29 17.83 1.22 -10.46
CA ASP A 29 16.68 1.90 -11.07
C ASP A 29 17.08 2.85 -12.20
N SER A 30 16.25 2.89 -13.24
CA SER A 30 16.38 3.90 -14.30
C SER A 30 15.99 5.29 -13.79
N PRO A 31 16.63 6.37 -14.28
CA PRO A 31 16.30 7.73 -13.88
C PRO A 31 14.80 8.04 -14.00
N GLY A 32 14.18 8.50 -12.92
CA GLY A 32 12.76 8.86 -12.88
C GLY A 32 11.77 7.68 -12.76
N ILE A 33 12.24 6.44 -12.70
CA ILE A 33 11.37 5.24 -12.58
C ILE A 33 11.75 4.46 -11.32
N PRO A 34 11.28 4.88 -10.13
CA PRO A 34 11.53 4.15 -8.89
C PRO A 34 10.77 2.82 -8.89
N THR A 35 11.47 1.72 -8.65
CA THR A 35 10.86 0.38 -8.56
C THR A 35 10.53 -0.03 -7.12
N GLY A 36 11.18 0.59 -6.12
CA GLY A 36 10.96 0.28 -4.71
C GLY A 36 9.98 1.18 -3.96
N VAL A 37 9.77 0.87 -2.67
CA VAL A 37 9.02 1.68 -1.71
C VAL A 37 9.78 1.79 -0.39
N ARG A 38 9.60 2.91 0.31
CA ARG A 38 10.13 3.15 1.66
C ARG A 38 9.02 3.04 2.68
N ILE A 39 9.26 2.25 3.73
CA ILE A 39 8.31 2.01 4.82
C ILE A 39 8.98 2.45 6.12
N GLY A 40 8.27 3.23 6.94
CA GLY A 40 8.73 3.70 8.23
C GLY A 40 7.78 3.27 9.35
N THR A 41 8.34 2.87 10.48
CA THR A 41 7.59 2.49 11.69
C THR A 41 7.22 3.65 12.64
N PRO A 42 7.95 4.81 12.71
CA PRO A 42 7.76 5.80 13.78
C PRO A 42 6.32 6.27 13.99
N ALA A 43 5.59 6.59 12.91
CA ALA A 43 4.22 7.09 13.01
C ALA A 43 3.28 6.09 13.69
N MET A 44 3.45 4.80 13.38
CA MET A 44 2.58 3.74 13.91
C MET A 44 3.04 3.29 15.30
N THR A 45 4.35 3.28 15.59
CA THR A 45 4.86 3.00 16.94
C THR A 45 4.41 4.06 17.95
N THR A 46 4.33 5.34 17.55
CA THR A 46 3.77 6.41 18.41
C THR A 46 2.30 6.16 18.75
N ARG A 47 1.57 5.42 17.90
CA ARG A 47 0.18 5.02 18.15
C ARG A 47 0.04 3.72 18.94
N GLY A 48 1.15 3.08 19.31
CA GLY A 48 1.18 1.86 20.12
C GLY A 48 1.31 0.56 19.33
N PHE A 49 1.64 0.58 18.03
CA PHE A 49 1.93 -0.66 17.29
C PHE A 49 3.20 -1.34 17.81
N GLY A 50 3.09 -2.62 18.12
CA GLY A 50 4.21 -3.51 18.41
C GLY A 50 4.52 -4.47 17.25
N SER A 51 5.40 -5.43 17.51
CA SER A 51 5.86 -6.38 16.47
C SER A 51 4.73 -7.24 15.90
N LYS A 52 3.70 -7.54 16.69
CA LYS A 52 2.54 -8.34 16.25
C LYS A 52 1.72 -7.57 15.22
N GLU A 53 1.45 -6.30 15.48
CA GLU A 53 0.69 -5.41 14.61
C GLU A 53 1.47 -5.17 13.30
N PHE A 54 2.80 -5.00 13.37
CA PHE A 54 3.61 -4.87 12.15
C PHE A 54 3.63 -6.13 11.27
N LYS A 55 3.48 -7.34 11.83
CA LYS A 55 3.25 -8.55 11.02
C LYS A 55 1.91 -8.49 10.27
N GLN A 56 0.87 -7.94 10.90
CA GLN A 56 -0.42 -7.71 10.23
C GLN A 56 -0.28 -6.65 9.13
N VAL A 57 0.41 -5.53 9.40
CA VAL A 57 0.70 -4.50 8.39
C VAL A 57 1.46 -5.09 7.20
N ALA A 58 2.49 -5.91 7.44
CA ALA A 58 3.22 -6.58 6.36
C ALA A 58 2.31 -7.48 5.51
N SER A 59 1.37 -8.19 6.14
CA SER A 59 0.39 -9.03 5.45
C SER A 59 -0.58 -8.21 4.59
N LEU A 60 -1.04 -7.05 5.10
CA LEU A 60 -1.91 -6.13 4.35
C LEU A 60 -1.17 -5.51 3.15
N ILE A 61 0.12 -5.16 3.32
CA ILE A 61 0.96 -4.67 2.21
C ILE A 61 1.19 -5.78 1.18
N LYS A 62 1.44 -7.02 1.62
CA LYS A 62 1.58 -8.16 0.71
C LYS A 62 0.32 -8.37 -0.13
N GLU A 63 -0.85 -8.22 0.46
CA GLU A 63 -2.11 -8.31 -0.28
C GLU A 63 -2.28 -7.16 -1.30
N ALA A 64 -1.85 -5.94 -0.94
CA ALA A 64 -1.81 -4.83 -1.90
C ALA A 64 -0.88 -5.12 -3.09
N ILE A 65 0.26 -5.78 -2.87
CA ILE A 65 1.16 -6.26 -3.94
C ILE A 65 0.45 -7.27 -4.83
N ASP A 66 -0.31 -8.20 -4.26
CA ASP A 66 -1.06 -9.21 -5.03
C ASP A 66 -2.13 -8.56 -5.91
N ILE A 67 -2.86 -7.57 -5.37
CA ILE A 67 -3.81 -6.76 -6.16
C ILE A 67 -3.07 -6.01 -7.28
N CYS A 68 -1.87 -5.46 -7.02
CA CYS A 68 -1.08 -4.83 -8.08
C CYS A 68 -0.74 -5.82 -9.20
N CYS A 69 -0.33 -7.04 -8.88
CA CYS A 69 -0.01 -8.06 -9.87
C CYS A 69 -1.22 -8.39 -10.75
N GLU A 70 -2.40 -8.60 -10.15
CA GLU A 70 -3.64 -8.89 -10.88
C GLU A 70 -4.05 -7.74 -11.81
N ILE A 71 -4.03 -6.51 -11.31
CA ILE A 71 -4.35 -5.34 -12.12
C ILE A 71 -3.32 -5.15 -13.24
N GLN A 72 -2.05 -5.45 -12.97
CA GLN A 72 -0.96 -5.32 -13.95
C GLN A 72 -1.13 -6.29 -15.12
N GLU A 73 -1.60 -7.50 -14.86
CA GLU A 73 -1.92 -8.48 -15.91
C GLU A 73 -3.05 -8.01 -16.83
N GLN A 74 -4.02 -7.25 -16.29
CA GLN A 74 -5.17 -6.72 -17.05
C GLN A 74 -4.87 -5.42 -17.79
N SER A 75 -4.08 -4.52 -17.19
CA SER A 75 -3.89 -3.14 -17.66
C SER A 75 -2.61 -2.92 -18.48
N GLY A 76 -1.69 -3.88 -18.47
CA GLY A 76 -0.43 -3.81 -19.21
C GLY A 76 0.64 -2.90 -18.56
N LYS A 77 1.58 -2.39 -19.35
CA LYS A 77 2.77 -1.69 -18.81
C LYS A 77 2.48 -0.24 -18.38
N LYS A 78 1.57 0.46 -19.06
CA LYS A 78 1.33 1.91 -18.88
C LYS A 78 0.67 2.22 -17.54
N LEU A 79 1.18 3.24 -16.85
CA LEU A 79 0.65 3.65 -15.53
C LEU A 79 -0.77 4.24 -15.63
N ASN A 80 -1.08 4.97 -16.69
CA ASN A 80 -2.40 5.60 -16.85
C ASN A 80 -3.51 4.56 -17.06
N ASP A 81 -3.21 3.43 -17.69
CA ASP A 81 -4.17 2.34 -17.84
C ASP A 81 -4.33 1.60 -16.52
N PHE A 82 -3.23 1.31 -15.81
CA PHE A 82 -3.26 0.75 -14.46
C PHE A 82 -4.15 1.54 -13.50
N LYS A 83 -4.05 2.88 -13.51
CA LYS A 83 -4.87 3.78 -12.66
C LYS A 83 -6.37 3.58 -12.83
N LYS A 84 -6.84 3.25 -14.03
CA LYS A 84 -8.28 3.08 -14.31
C LYS A 84 -8.88 1.87 -13.61
N HIS A 85 -8.04 0.89 -13.25
CA HIS A 85 -8.47 -0.32 -12.54
C HIS A 85 -8.38 -0.19 -11.02
N VAL A 86 -7.62 0.78 -10.51
CA VAL A 86 -7.54 1.07 -9.07
C VAL A 86 -8.72 1.97 -8.69
N THR A 87 -9.87 1.34 -8.43
CA THR A 87 -11.11 2.05 -8.09
C THR A 87 -11.68 1.57 -6.76
N PRO A 88 -12.46 2.40 -6.05
CA PRO A 88 -13.18 1.99 -4.84
C PRO A 88 -14.15 0.83 -5.06
N SER A 89 -14.65 0.66 -6.29
CA SER A 89 -15.58 -0.41 -6.67
C SER A 89 -14.90 -1.78 -6.83
N HIS A 90 -13.57 -1.84 -6.87
CA HIS A 90 -12.85 -3.11 -6.99
C HIS A 90 -13.00 -3.91 -5.69
N PRO A 91 -13.60 -5.12 -5.70
CA PRO A 91 -13.98 -5.84 -4.48
C PRO A 91 -12.83 -6.07 -3.51
N ARG A 92 -11.65 -6.46 -4.01
CA ARG A 92 -10.46 -6.68 -3.17
C ARG A 92 -9.91 -5.38 -2.55
N ILE A 93 -10.00 -4.26 -3.27
CA ILE A 93 -9.54 -2.95 -2.77
C ILE A 93 -10.49 -2.49 -1.66
N ALA A 94 -11.80 -2.60 -1.86
CA ALA A 94 -12.80 -2.28 -0.85
C ALA A 94 -12.61 -3.12 0.43
N SER A 95 -12.50 -4.45 0.29
CA SER A 95 -12.29 -5.36 1.43
C SER A 95 -10.97 -5.10 2.15
N LEU A 96 -9.89 -4.83 1.43
CA LEU A 96 -8.59 -4.52 2.03
C LEU A 96 -8.65 -3.18 2.78
N LYS A 97 -9.27 -2.16 2.17
CA LYS A 97 -9.47 -0.83 2.78
C LYS A 97 -10.24 -0.92 4.10
N GLU A 98 -11.29 -1.73 4.16
CA GLU A 98 -12.06 -1.94 5.39
C GLU A 98 -11.20 -2.53 6.51
N ARG A 99 -10.44 -3.59 6.21
CA ARG A 99 -9.54 -4.22 7.20
C ARG A 99 -8.41 -3.30 7.64
N VAL A 100 -7.80 -2.55 6.72
CA VAL A 100 -6.80 -1.53 7.06
C VAL A 100 -7.41 -0.47 7.97
N THR A 101 -8.61 0.02 7.65
CA THR A 101 -9.29 1.05 8.44
C THR A 101 -9.68 0.54 9.82
N ALA A 102 -10.16 -0.71 9.92
CA ALA A 102 -10.49 -1.34 11.19
C ALA A 102 -9.27 -1.47 12.10
N LEU A 103 -8.14 -1.97 11.56
CA LEU A 103 -6.88 -2.04 12.30
C LEU A 103 -6.40 -0.65 12.73
N ALA A 104 -6.47 0.35 11.85
CA ALA A 104 -6.04 1.69 12.17
C ALA A 104 -6.92 2.34 13.25
N ARG A 105 -8.22 2.04 13.32
CA ARG A 105 -9.14 2.59 14.31
C ARG A 105 -9.04 1.96 15.69
N SER A 106 -8.46 0.76 15.82
CA SER A 106 -8.29 0.12 17.14
C SER A 106 -7.15 0.72 17.98
N PHE A 107 -6.50 1.79 17.51
CA PHE A 107 -5.36 2.43 18.17
C PHE A 107 -5.57 3.95 18.27
N PRO A 108 -5.16 4.56 19.38
CA PRO A 108 -5.38 5.98 19.63
C PRO A 108 -4.67 6.86 18.60
N MET A 109 -5.18 8.08 18.43
CA MET A 109 -4.52 9.13 17.67
C MET A 109 -3.90 10.17 18.63
N PRO A 110 -2.56 10.30 18.68
CA PRO A 110 -1.92 11.34 19.49
C PRO A 110 -2.32 12.73 19.01
N GLY A 111 -2.46 13.67 19.95
CA GLY A 111 -2.82 15.06 19.65
C GLY A 111 -4.32 15.31 19.46
N ARG A 112 -5.18 14.29 19.53
CA ARG A 112 -6.64 14.45 19.53
C ARG A 112 -7.31 13.45 20.48
N PRO A 113 -7.54 13.82 21.75
CA PRO A 113 -8.22 12.96 22.71
C PRO A 113 -9.64 12.60 22.23
N GLY A 114 -10.03 11.32 22.34
CA GLY A 114 -11.42 10.86 22.12
C GLY A 114 -11.79 10.45 20.69
N LEU A 115 -10.81 10.20 19.82
CA LEU A 115 -11.03 9.61 18.49
C LEU A 115 -10.40 8.22 18.36
#